data_AF-A0A7R8ARJ2-F1
#
_entry.id   AF-A0A7R8ARJ2-F1
#
_cell.length_a   1.000
_cell.length_b   1.000
_cell.length_c   1.000
_cell.angle_alpha   90.00
_cell.angle_beta   90.00
_cell.angle_gamma   90.00
#
_symmetry.space_group_name_H-M   'P 1'
#
loop_
_entity.id
_entity.type
_entity.pdbx_description
1 polymer ?
#
loop_
_entity_poly.entity_id
_entity_poly.type
_entity_poly.pdbx_seq_one_letter_code
_entity_poly.pdbx_strand_id
1 'polypeptide(L)'
;MVRDNPRITNPSPVRDLGLGAMDYERWAALHNELLRRGAEGSSRKMPSSPRTYWEAAGPPRRPPVVDFLKCAYVESPLLAERGALLHFVGDLAEPSTMVDVYVGCANEVPTGTFIRLHRLSKFRNGGNEGTLLNQNTMEASFITDYNDTPGVCALPFAWMPLEVILEAYLRLIDEGKVERLQMIGQITSWTNLTGPG
;
A
#
# COMPACT_ATOMS: atom_id res chain seq x y z
N MET A 1 5.33 21.08 13.14
CA MET A 1 5.72 19.79 13.73
C MET A 1 6.77 19.19 12.81
N VAL A 2 7.98 18.94 13.33
CA VAL A 2 8.99 18.17 12.60
C VAL A 2 8.37 16.80 12.37
N ARG A 3 8.10 16.44 11.11
CA ARG A 3 7.63 15.08 10.81
C ARG A 3 8.84 14.18 11.00
N ASP A 4 8.83 13.37 12.05
CA ASP A 4 9.81 12.30 12.21
C ASP A 4 9.82 11.46 10.93
N ASN A 5 11.03 11.15 10.46
CA ASN A 5 11.23 10.38 9.24
C ASN A 5 10.58 8.99 9.42
N PRO A 6 9.55 8.60 8.64
CA PRO A 6 8.84 7.34 8.87
C PRO A 6 9.64 6.11 8.43
N ARG A 7 10.83 6.31 7.85
CA ARG A 7 11.67 5.28 7.24
C ARG A 7 12.24 4.33 8.28
N ILE A 8 12.32 3.05 7.89
CA ILE A 8 12.98 2.03 8.71
C ILE A 8 14.49 2.18 8.52
N THR A 9 15.16 2.52 9.62
CA THR A 9 16.61 2.74 9.67
C THR A 9 17.19 2.09 10.92
N ASN A 10 18.52 1.96 11.02
CA ASN A 10 19.16 1.47 12.24
C ASN A 10 18.71 2.21 13.53
N PRO A 11 18.62 3.56 13.55
CA PRO A 11 18.10 4.28 14.71
C PRO A 11 16.57 4.25 14.86
N SER A 12 15.84 3.78 13.85
CA SER A 12 14.37 3.67 13.84
C SER A 12 13.94 2.32 13.25
N PRO A 13 14.24 1.19 13.93
CA PRO A 13 13.93 -0.14 13.42
C PRO A 13 12.42 -0.43 13.49
N VAL A 14 11.99 -1.54 12.90
CA VAL A 14 10.64 -2.11 13.11
C VAL A 14 10.41 -2.29 14.61
N ARG A 15 9.25 -1.84 15.10
CA ARG A 15 8.90 -1.93 16.51
C ARG A 15 8.23 -3.28 16.75
N ASP A 16 8.69 -4.01 17.76
CA ASP A 16 7.94 -5.15 18.28
C ASP A 16 6.89 -4.62 19.25
N LEU A 17 5.63 -4.61 18.80
CA LEU A 17 4.48 -4.17 19.60
C LEU A 17 3.73 -5.34 20.24
N GLY A 18 4.19 -6.58 20.03
CA GLY A 18 3.49 -7.80 20.41
C GLY A 18 2.48 -8.28 19.37
N LEU A 19 2.00 -9.52 19.56
CA LEU A 19 1.10 -10.21 18.63
C LEU A 19 -0.23 -9.44 18.48
N GLY A 20 -0.61 -9.15 17.24
CA GLY A 20 -1.87 -8.48 16.93
C GLY A 20 -1.87 -6.96 17.18
N ALA A 21 -0.73 -6.38 17.57
CA ALA A 21 -0.57 -4.94 17.70
C ALA A 21 -0.02 -4.32 16.40
N MET A 22 -0.45 -3.08 16.11
CA MET A 22 -0.19 -2.40 14.84
C MET A 22 0.44 -1.02 15.09
N ASP A 23 1.55 -0.72 14.42
CA ASP A 23 2.15 0.63 14.41
C ASP A 23 1.43 1.51 13.37
N TYR A 24 0.17 1.81 13.66
CA TYR A 24 -0.73 2.47 12.72
C TYR A 24 -0.22 3.84 12.26
N GLU A 25 0.50 4.55 13.14
CA GLU A 25 1.12 5.85 12.85
C GLU A 25 2.23 5.70 11.81
N ARG A 26 3.12 4.72 12.00
CA ARG A 26 4.20 4.46 11.03
C ARG A 26 3.64 3.95 9.70
N TRP A 27 2.65 3.07 9.74
CA TRP A 27 2.00 2.55 8.53
C TRP A 27 1.39 3.69 7.72
N ALA A 28 0.62 4.56 8.37
CA ALA A 28 0.02 5.72 7.74
C ALA A 28 1.08 6.70 7.23
N ALA A 29 2.15 6.93 7.98
CA ALA A 29 3.22 7.83 7.55
C ALA A 29 3.98 7.31 6.33
N LEU A 30 4.28 6.00 6.26
CA LEU A 30 4.89 5.36 5.09
C LEU A 30 3.97 5.38 3.88
N HIS A 31 2.69 5.07 4.07
CA HIS A 31 1.66 5.17 3.03
C HIS A 31 1.54 6.60 2.48
N ASN A 32 1.45 7.59 3.36
CA ASN A 32 1.34 9.00 2.99
C ASN A 32 2.60 9.50 2.28
N GLU A 33 3.77 9.01 2.66
CA GLU A 33 5.03 9.31 1.98
C GLU A 33 5.08 8.69 0.58
N LEU A 34 4.61 7.45 0.41
CA LEU A 34 4.40 6.86 -0.92
C LEU A 34 3.53 7.81 -1.74
N LEU A 35 2.31 8.13 -1.28
CA LEU A 35 1.39 9.02 -1.97
C LEU A 35 2.01 10.35 -2.39
N ARG A 36 2.75 10.98 -1.49
CA ARG A 36 3.45 12.24 -1.76
C ARG A 36 4.44 12.07 -2.92
N ARG A 37 5.28 11.02 -2.88
CA ARG A 37 6.24 10.70 -3.94
C ARG A 37 5.56 10.43 -5.29
N GLY A 38 4.42 9.76 -5.30
CA GLY A 38 3.65 9.54 -6.54
C GLY A 38 3.01 10.79 -7.09
N ALA A 39 2.46 11.64 -6.22
CA ALA A 39 1.94 12.94 -6.64
C ALA A 39 3.05 13.77 -7.30
N GLU A 40 4.22 13.89 -6.64
CA GLU A 40 5.39 14.59 -7.17
C GLU A 40 5.90 13.96 -8.47
N GLY A 41 5.98 12.62 -8.52
CA GLY A 41 6.36 11.89 -9.72
C GLY A 41 5.41 12.09 -10.90
N SER A 42 4.12 12.35 -10.60
CA SER A 42 3.08 12.67 -11.59
C SER A 42 3.00 14.16 -11.92
N SER A 43 3.98 14.98 -11.51
CA SER A 43 3.96 16.44 -11.63
C SER A 43 2.75 17.11 -10.97
N ARG A 44 2.16 16.46 -9.96
CA ARG A 44 1.06 16.97 -9.14
C ARG A 44 1.61 17.43 -7.80
N LYS A 45 0.88 18.34 -7.16
CA LYS A 45 1.18 18.78 -5.80
C LYS A 45 0.23 18.13 -4.82
N MET A 46 0.77 17.65 -3.71
CA MET A 46 -0.04 17.25 -2.56
C MET A 46 -0.81 18.48 -2.04
N PRO A 47 -2.11 18.39 -1.75
CA PRO A 47 -2.87 19.45 -1.10
C PRO A 47 -2.22 19.85 0.23
N SER A 48 -2.40 21.10 0.63
CA SER A 48 -1.95 21.57 1.96
C SER A 48 -2.63 20.83 3.10
N SER A 49 -3.87 20.37 2.87
CA SER A 49 -4.65 19.57 3.81
C SER A 49 -5.28 18.37 3.07
N PRO A 50 -4.52 17.28 2.85
CA PRO A 50 -5.06 16.06 2.25
C PRO A 50 -6.11 15.45 3.18
N ARG A 51 -7.21 14.94 2.60
CA ARG A 51 -8.20 14.18 3.36
C ARG A 51 -7.67 12.80 3.68
N THR A 52 -8.06 12.29 4.82
CA THR A 52 -7.84 10.90 5.23
C THR A 52 -8.88 9.99 4.58
N TYR A 53 -8.59 8.69 4.54
CA TYR A 53 -9.54 7.68 4.12
C TYR A 53 -10.82 7.74 4.94
N TRP A 54 -10.66 7.89 6.26
CA TRP A 54 -11.77 8.00 7.20
C TRP A 54 -12.69 9.17 6.87
N GLU A 55 -12.13 10.36 6.60
CA GLU A 55 -12.90 11.56 6.25
C GLU A 55 -13.61 11.42 4.89
N ALA A 56 -13.01 10.70 3.94
CA ALA A 56 -13.54 10.56 2.59
C ALA A 56 -14.67 9.53 2.49
N ALA A 57 -14.57 8.42 3.22
CA ALA A 57 -15.45 7.26 3.05
C ALA A 57 -16.33 6.93 4.26
N GLY A 58 -16.10 7.58 5.41
CA GLY A 58 -16.80 7.29 6.66
C GLY A 58 -16.27 6.04 7.39
N PRO A 59 -16.92 5.62 8.48
CA PRO A 59 -16.41 4.55 9.33
C PRO A 59 -16.41 3.19 8.60
N PRO A 60 -15.26 2.52 8.45
CA PRO A 60 -15.20 1.15 7.98
C PRO A 60 -15.79 0.23 9.06
N ARG A 61 -16.28 -0.92 8.61
CA ARG A 61 -17.00 -1.88 9.46
C ARG A 61 -16.08 -2.76 10.31
N ARG A 62 -14.75 -2.62 10.24
CA ARG A 62 -13.80 -3.56 10.87
C ARG A 62 -12.74 -2.87 11.74
N PRO A 63 -12.64 -3.24 13.04
CA PRO A 63 -11.82 -2.53 14.02
C PRO A 63 -10.31 -2.39 13.77
N PRO A 64 -9.56 -3.39 13.26
CA PRO A 64 -8.11 -3.36 13.43
C PRO A 64 -7.41 -2.26 12.63
N VAL A 65 -7.96 -1.90 11.46
CA VAL A 65 -7.36 -0.92 10.55
C VAL A 65 -7.92 0.49 10.73
N VAL A 66 -8.88 0.70 11.64
CA VAL A 66 -9.57 1.98 11.82
C VAL A 66 -8.59 3.12 12.09
N ASP A 67 -7.66 2.93 13.02
CA ASP A 67 -6.74 3.99 13.41
C ASP A 67 -5.70 4.29 12.33
N PHE A 68 -5.29 3.27 11.56
CA PHE A 68 -4.52 3.48 10.34
C PHE A 68 -5.30 4.35 9.33
N LEU A 69 -6.57 4.05 9.08
CA LEU A 69 -7.40 4.77 8.10
C LEU A 69 -7.77 6.20 8.53
N LYS A 70 -7.76 6.50 9.83
CA LYS A 70 -7.86 7.88 10.34
C LYS A 70 -6.60 8.70 10.06
N CYS A 71 -5.47 8.06 9.80
CA CYS A 71 -4.19 8.72 9.55
C CYS A 71 -3.75 8.65 8.07
N ALA A 72 -4.17 7.62 7.34
CA ALA A 72 -3.83 7.41 5.95
C ALA A 72 -4.62 8.35 5.03
N TYR A 73 -3.94 9.03 4.11
CA TYR A 73 -4.53 9.90 3.11
C TYR A 73 -5.19 9.10 1.99
N VAL A 74 -6.27 9.67 1.45
CA VAL A 74 -6.97 9.11 0.29
C VAL A 74 -6.26 9.48 -1.02
N GLU A 75 -6.05 8.49 -1.88
CA GLU A 75 -5.43 8.60 -3.20
C GLU A 75 -6.24 9.48 -4.13
N SER A 76 -7.56 9.39 -4.09
CA SER A 76 -8.43 10.17 -4.96
C SER A 76 -8.76 11.52 -4.32
N PRO A 77 -8.58 12.66 -5.02
CA PRO A 77 -8.25 12.80 -6.45
C PRO A 77 -6.75 13.00 -6.76
N LEU A 78 -5.85 12.81 -5.77
CA LEU A 78 -4.40 13.02 -5.89
C LEU A 78 -3.79 12.27 -7.07
N LEU A 79 -4.13 10.99 -7.18
CA LEU A 79 -3.75 10.09 -8.25
C LEU A 79 -5.02 9.78 -9.04
N ALA A 80 -5.17 10.34 -10.24
CA ALA A 80 -6.35 10.09 -11.07
C ALA A 80 -6.48 8.59 -11.38
N GLU A 81 -7.66 8.14 -11.82
CA GLU A 81 -7.85 6.79 -12.33
C GLU A 81 -6.71 6.45 -13.32
N ARG A 82 -5.85 5.49 -12.96
CA ARG A 82 -4.62 5.04 -13.67
C ARG A 82 -3.28 5.64 -13.21
N GLY A 83 -3.26 6.57 -12.26
CA GLY A 83 -2.03 7.09 -11.65
C GLY A 83 -1.45 6.10 -10.64
N ALA A 84 -0.98 4.94 -11.10
CA ALA A 84 -0.28 4.03 -10.21
C ALA A 84 1.01 4.72 -9.75
N LEU A 85 1.18 4.83 -8.43
CA LEU A 85 2.42 5.28 -7.78
C LEU A 85 3.62 4.49 -8.27
N LEU A 86 3.42 3.18 -8.42
CA LEU A 86 4.36 2.15 -8.83
C LEU A 86 3.60 1.11 -9.65
N HIS A 87 4.26 0.41 -10.56
CA HIS A 87 3.65 -0.74 -11.27
C HIS A 87 3.09 -1.83 -10.33
N PHE A 88 3.55 -1.87 -9.07
CA PHE A 88 3.27 -2.95 -8.13
C PHE A 88 2.32 -2.59 -6.97
N VAL A 89 2.19 -1.31 -6.58
CA VAL A 89 1.26 -0.88 -5.51
C VAL A 89 0.25 0.08 -6.09
N GLY A 90 -1.00 -0.34 -6.10
CA GLY A 90 -2.14 0.52 -6.39
C GLY A 90 -2.65 1.23 -5.14
N ASP A 91 -3.83 1.80 -5.27
CA ASP A 91 -4.54 2.47 -4.20
C ASP A 91 -4.85 1.52 -3.03
N LEU A 92 -4.95 2.09 -1.83
CA LEU A 92 -5.69 1.45 -0.76
C LEU A 92 -7.07 1.02 -1.32
N ALA A 93 -7.46 -0.23 -1.09
CA ALA A 93 -8.71 -0.76 -1.59
C ALA A 93 -9.87 0.09 -1.06
N GLU A 94 -10.92 0.28 -1.85
CA GLU A 94 -12.10 1.00 -1.35
C GLU A 94 -12.59 0.36 -0.04
N PRO A 95 -13.01 1.14 0.98
CA PRO A 95 -13.41 0.58 2.28
C PRO A 95 -14.52 -0.48 2.20
N SER A 96 -15.38 -0.41 1.18
CA SER A 96 -16.39 -1.43 0.87
C SER A 96 -15.79 -2.76 0.41
N THR A 97 -14.59 -2.74 -0.17
CA THR A 97 -13.86 -3.87 -0.75
C THR A 97 -12.63 -4.31 0.04
N MET A 98 -12.25 -3.55 1.07
CA MET A 98 -11.34 -4.01 2.14
C MET A 98 -11.97 -5.18 2.95
N VAL A 99 -13.18 -5.61 2.61
CA VAL A 99 -13.92 -6.66 3.32
C VAL A 99 -13.68 -8.00 2.63
N ASP A 100 -12.89 -8.84 3.31
CA ASP A 100 -12.60 -10.25 3.02
C ASP A 100 -12.21 -10.62 1.59
N VAL A 101 -11.01 -11.19 1.46
CA VAL A 101 -10.64 -11.89 0.23
C VAL A 101 -11.20 -13.31 0.29
N TYR A 102 -11.93 -13.70 -0.77
CA TYR A 102 -12.30 -15.09 -0.98
C TYR A 102 -11.05 -15.88 -1.36
N VAL A 103 -10.44 -16.56 -0.39
CA VAL A 103 -9.34 -17.48 -0.63
C VAL A 103 -9.96 -18.79 -1.10
N GLY A 104 -10.02 -19.01 -2.42
CA GLY A 104 -10.78 -20.09 -3.06
C GLY A 104 -10.45 -21.55 -2.69
N CYS A 105 -9.52 -21.78 -1.75
CA CYS A 105 -9.22 -23.11 -1.20
C CYS A 105 -9.57 -23.23 0.30
N ALA A 106 -10.13 -22.20 0.92
CA ALA A 106 -10.16 -22.05 2.37
C ALA A 106 -11.57 -22.18 2.96
N ASN A 107 -12.19 -23.36 2.82
CA ASN A 107 -13.30 -23.71 3.73
C ASN A 107 -12.85 -23.72 5.21
N GLU A 108 -11.54 -23.68 5.48
CA GLU A 108 -10.92 -23.72 6.80
C GLU A 108 -10.49 -22.35 7.36
N VAL A 109 -10.41 -21.29 6.54
CA VAL A 109 -10.02 -19.96 7.05
C VAL A 109 -11.27 -19.18 7.44
N PRO A 110 -11.39 -18.73 8.71
CA PRO A 110 -12.53 -17.93 9.12
C PRO A 110 -12.68 -16.68 8.25
N THR A 111 -13.91 -16.43 7.79
CA THR A 111 -14.31 -15.15 7.22
C THR A 111 -13.89 -14.03 8.18
N GLY A 112 -13.18 -13.03 7.70
CA GLY A 112 -12.58 -12.02 8.57
C GLY A 112 -11.09 -12.19 8.82
N THR A 113 -10.42 -13.23 8.32
CA THR A 113 -8.99 -13.40 8.60
C THR A 113 -8.14 -12.41 7.80
N PHE A 114 -8.46 -12.22 6.52
CA PHE A 114 -7.62 -11.44 5.61
C PHE A 114 -8.35 -10.22 5.04
N ILE A 115 -7.65 -9.09 4.97
CA ILE A 115 -8.10 -7.84 4.35
C ILE A 115 -7.20 -7.51 3.17
N ARG A 116 -7.79 -7.22 2.00
CA ARG A 116 -7.03 -6.60 0.91
C ARG A 116 -6.82 -5.12 1.25
N LEU A 117 -5.57 -4.76 1.58
CA LEU A 117 -5.20 -3.38 1.91
C LEU A 117 -4.93 -2.56 0.67
N HIS A 118 -3.99 -2.99 -0.19
CA HIS A 118 -3.68 -2.28 -1.43
C HIS A 118 -4.08 -3.15 -2.61
N ARG A 119 -4.76 -2.56 -3.59
CA ARG A 119 -4.96 -3.23 -4.89
C ARG A 119 -3.67 -3.16 -5.69
N LEU A 120 -3.49 -4.09 -6.61
CA LEU A 120 -2.40 -4.01 -7.59
C LEU A 120 -2.79 -3.05 -8.73
N SER A 121 -1.80 -2.37 -9.32
CA SER A 121 -2.05 -1.59 -10.53
C SER A 121 -2.57 -2.54 -11.62
N LYS A 122 -3.61 -2.14 -12.37
CA LYS A 122 -4.33 -2.99 -13.35
C LYS A 122 -3.49 -3.37 -14.60
N PHE A 123 -2.16 -3.35 -14.49
CA PHE A 123 -1.20 -3.50 -15.59
C PHE A 123 -1.34 -4.79 -16.41
N ARG A 124 -1.93 -5.85 -15.85
CA ARG A 124 -2.09 -7.14 -16.55
C ARG A 124 -3.52 -7.56 -16.90
N ASN A 125 -4.52 -6.68 -16.78
CA ASN A 125 -5.92 -6.99 -17.14
C ASN A 125 -6.36 -8.40 -16.67
N GLY A 126 -6.24 -8.68 -15.38
CA GLY A 126 -6.74 -9.93 -14.79
C GLY A 126 -6.05 -10.28 -13.48
N GLY A 127 -6.81 -10.84 -12.54
CA GLY A 127 -6.30 -11.66 -11.46
C GLY A 127 -5.28 -11.05 -10.49
N ASN A 128 -5.24 -9.75 -10.26
CA ASN A 128 -4.25 -9.18 -9.35
C ASN A 128 -4.80 -9.05 -7.91
N GLU A 129 -4.00 -9.43 -6.91
CA GLU A 129 -4.39 -9.41 -5.50
C GLU A 129 -3.92 -8.13 -4.81
N GLY A 130 -2.59 -7.88 -4.79
CA GLY A 130 -1.96 -6.73 -4.15
C GLY A 130 -1.46 -7.03 -2.74
N THR A 131 -1.62 -6.09 -1.81
CA THR A 131 -1.21 -6.30 -0.42
C THR A 131 -2.35 -6.87 0.40
N LEU A 132 -2.16 -8.06 0.96
CA LEU A 132 -3.10 -8.73 1.84
C LEU A 132 -2.61 -8.61 3.29
N LEU A 133 -3.48 -8.21 4.21
CA LEU A 133 -3.21 -8.12 5.65
C LEU A 133 -3.89 -9.26 6.38
N ASN A 134 -3.15 -9.97 7.23
CA ASN A 134 -3.69 -10.91 8.21
C ASN A 134 -4.11 -10.16 9.48
N GLN A 135 -5.41 -10.10 9.74
CA GLN A 135 -5.97 -9.40 10.90
C GLN A 135 -5.69 -10.10 12.24
N ASN A 136 -5.16 -11.32 12.25
CA ASN A 136 -4.80 -12.00 13.50
C ASN A 136 -3.35 -11.68 13.91
N THR A 137 -2.44 -11.58 12.94
CA THR A 137 -1.02 -11.35 13.20
C THR A 137 -0.59 -9.91 12.97
N MET A 138 -1.39 -9.10 12.27
CA MET A 138 -1.04 -7.76 11.76
C MET A 138 0.16 -7.76 10.82
N GLU A 139 0.41 -8.90 10.18
CA GLU A 139 1.40 -9.02 9.11
C GLU A 139 0.71 -8.96 7.75
N ALA A 140 1.47 -8.56 6.75
CA ALA A 140 1.01 -8.46 5.38
C ALA A 140 1.87 -9.29 4.44
N SER A 141 1.30 -9.62 3.29
CA SER A 141 1.98 -10.23 2.16
C SER A 141 1.65 -9.47 0.89
N PHE A 142 2.59 -9.44 -0.05
CA PHE A 142 2.36 -8.91 -1.38
C PHE A 142 2.18 -10.06 -2.36
N ILE A 143 1.01 -10.11 -3.01
CA ILE A 143 0.59 -11.20 -3.89
C ILE A 143 0.34 -10.63 -5.28
N THR A 144 1.07 -11.13 -6.28
CA THR A 144 0.93 -10.66 -7.66
C THR A 144 -0.29 -11.22 -8.36
N ASP A 145 -0.54 -12.52 -8.21
CA ASP A 145 -1.62 -13.25 -8.85
C ASP A 145 -2.57 -13.82 -7.79
N TYR A 146 -3.87 -13.56 -7.94
CA TYR A 146 -4.91 -14.04 -7.02
C TYR A 146 -4.95 -15.58 -6.93
N ASN A 147 -4.50 -16.29 -7.97
CA ASN A 147 -4.40 -17.75 -7.94
C ASN A 147 -3.34 -18.23 -6.95
N ASP A 148 -2.35 -17.40 -6.63
CA ASP A 148 -1.30 -17.71 -5.66
C ASP A 148 -1.78 -17.48 -4.22
N THR A 149 -2.87 -16.72 -4.02
CA THR A 149 -3.39 -16.34 -2.69
C THR A 149 -3.55 -17.54 -1.75
N PRO A 150 -4.15 -18.68 -2.14
CA PRO A 150 -4.24 -19.84 -1.26
C PRO A 150 -2.89 -20.40 -0.82
N GLY A 151 -1.92 -20.48 -1.74
CA GLY A 151 -0.58 -20.98 -1.45
C GLY A 151 0.18 -20.05 -0.52
N VAL A 152 0.16 -18.74 -0.79
CA VAL A 152 0.79 -17.72 0.07
C VAL A 152 0.18 -17.74 1.48
N CYS A 153 -1.15 -17.83 1.59
CA CYS A 153 -1.82 -17.83 2.89
C CYS A 153 -1.46 -19.03 3.77
N ALA A 154 -1.06 -20.15 3.18
CA ALA A 154 -0.65 -21.35 3.90
C ALA A 154 0.82 -21.33 4.36
N LEU A 155 1.64 -20.37 3.89
CA LEU A 155 3.08 -20.35 4.12
C LEU A 155 3.46 -19.33 5.21
N PRO A 156 4.02 -19.76 6.36
CA PRO A 156 4.40 -18.85 7.44
C PRO A 156 5.42 -17.78 7.02
N PHE A 157 6.34 -18.10 6.12
CA PHE A 157 7.40 -17.19 5.68
C PHE A 157 6.94 -16.13 4.66
N ALA A 158 5.69 -16.20 4.20
CA ALA A 158 5.18 -15.25 3.22
C ALA A 158 4.67 -13.94 3.84
N TRP A 159 4.69 -13.86 5.17
CA TRP A 159 4.15 -12.76 5.96
C TRP A 159 5.29 -11.92 6.56
N MET A 160 5.10 -10.60 6.54
CA MET A 160 6.03 -9.64 7.14
C MET A 160 5.27 -8.41 7.64
N PRO A 161 5.84 -7.60 8.55
CA PRO A 161 5.22 -6.36 8.99
C PRO A 161 4.92 -5.43 7.80
N LEU A 162 3.74 -4.78 7.78
CA LEU A 162 3.33 -3.95 6.65
C LEU A 162 4.34 -2.81 6.38
N GLU A 163 4.94 -2.24 7.42
CA GLU A 163 5.96 -1.21 7.27
C GLU A 163 7.18 -1.69 6.49
N VAL A 164 7.52 -2.99 6.54
CA VAL A 164 8.64 -3.55 5.76
C VAL A 164 8.29 -3.54 4.27
N ILE A 165 7.05 -3.90 3.92
CA ILE A 165 6.56 -3.86 2.55
C ILE A 165 6.55 -2.42 2.03
N LEU A 166 5.97 -1.47 2.78
CA LEU A 166 5.89 -0.07 2.37
C LEU A 166 7.28 0.59 2.27
N GLU A 167 8.17 0.30 3.22
CA GLU A 167 9.57 0.74 3.20
C GLU A 167 10.30 0.22 1.96
N ALA A 168 10.10 -1.05 1.60
CA ALA A 168 10.72 -1.66 0.42
C ALA A 168 10.29 -0.92 -0.85
N TYR A 169 9.02 -0.56 -0.99
CA TYR A 169 8.55 0.25 -2.12
C TYR A 169 9.21 1.62 -2.18
N LEU A 170 9.28 2.32 -1.06
CA LEU A 170 9.97 3.60 -1.00
C LEU A 170 11.48 3.46 -1.28
N ARG A 171 12.14 2.36 -0.89
CA ARG A 171 13.54 2.08 -1.29
C ARG A 171 13.67 1.86 -2.78
N LEU A 172 12.74 1.12 -3.41
CA LEU A 172 12.74 0.98 -4.86
C LEU A 172 12.59 2.34 -5.57
N ILE A 173 11.81 3.27 -5.01
CA ILE A 173 11.73 4.66 -5.49
C ILE A 173 13.07 5.39 -5.33
N ASP A 174 13.67 5.34 -4.14
CA ASP A 174 14.94 6.02 -3.85
C ASP A 174 16.09 5.49 -4.72
N GLU A 175 16.09 4.18 -5.02
CA GLU A 175 17.05 3.51 -5.88
C GLU A 175 16.78 3.71 -7.39
N GLY A 176 15.70 4.42 -7.75
CA GLY A 176 15.32 4.62 -9.15
C GLY A 176 14.88 3.34 -9.87
N LYS A 177 14.52 2.28 -9.12
CA LYS A 177 14.08 0.99 -9.65
C LYS A 177 12.60 0.97 -10.02
N VAL A 178 11.89 2.08 -9.82
CA VAL A 178 10.50 2.22 -10.29
C VAL A 178 10.39 3.43 -11.20
N GLU A 179 9.82 3.19 -12.37
CA GLU A 179 9.60 4.20 -13.38
C GLU A 179 8.40 5.09 -13.02
N ARG A 180 8.57 6.40 -13.16
CA ARG A 180 7.47 7.36 -13.01
C ARG A 180 6.67 7.36 -14.30
N LEU A 181 5.41 6.94 -14.24
CA LEU A 181 4.50 7.07 -15.38
C LEU A 181 4.18 8.55 -15.61
N GLN A 182 4.90 9.19 -16.52
CA GLN A 182 4.55 10.53 -17.00
C GLN A 182 3.43 10.38 -18.04
N MET A 183 2.18 10.68 -17.66
CA MET A 183 1.10 10.80 -18.64
C MET A 183 1.29 12.10 -19.44
N ILE A 184 2.08 12.03 -20.50
CA ILE A 184 2.02 12.99 -21.60
C ILE A 184 1.00 12.43 -22.60
N GLY A 185 0.04 13.25 -23.02
CA GLY A 185 -1.14 12.85 -23.80
C GLY A 185 -0.89 11.72 -24.79
N GLN A 186 -1.53 10.57 -24.56
CA GLN A 186 -1.59 9.37 -25.41
C GLN A 186 -0.28 8.85 -26.03
N ILE A 187 0.89 9.30 -25.61
CA ILE A 187 2.18 8.79 -26.07
C ILE A 187 3.04 8.55 -24.83
N THR A 188 3.20 7.28 -24.46
CA THR A 188 4.27 6.85 -23.55
C THR A 188 5.60 7.13 -24.23
N SER A 189 6.24 8.26 -23.92
CA SER A 189 7.63 8.50 -24.28
C SER A 189 8.54 8.18 -23.09
N TRP A 190 9.62 7.49 -23.40
CA TRP A 190 10.58 6.94 -22.46
C TRP A 190 11.67 7.99 -22.18
N THR A 191 11.88 8.34 -20.92
CA THR A 191 13.09 9.08 -20.53
C THR A 191 13.72 8.47 -19.28
N ASN A 192 14.88 7.86 -19.47
CA ASN A 192 15.77 7.48 -18.38
C ASN A 192 16.35 8.74 -17.76
N LEU A 193 16.22 8.90 -16.45
CA LEU A 193 16.98 9.91 -15.72
C LEU A 193 18.35 9.34 -15.38
N THR A 194 19.24 9.29 -16.36
CA THR A 194 20.68 9.32 -16.07
C THR A 194 21.05 10.78 -15.83
N GLY A 195 21.23 11.15 -14.56
CA GLY A 195 21.93 12.40 -14.23
C GLY A 195 23.39 12.32 -14.69
N PRO A 196 24.00 13.43 -15.12
CA PRO A 196 25.39 13.42 -15.56
C PRO A 196 26.34 13.39 -14.36
N GLY A 197 27.36 12.52 -14.46
CA GLY A 197 28.70 12.68 -13.88
C GLY A 197 28.82 12.61 -12.36
#